data_AF-A0A3A0AE55-F1
#
_entry.id   AF-A0A3A0AE55-F1
#
_cell.length_a   1.000
_cell.length_b   1.000
_cell.length_c   1.000
_cell.angle_alpha   90.00
_cell.angle_beta   90.00
_cell.angle_gamma   90.00
#
_symmetry.space_group_name_H-M   'P 1'
#
loop_
_entity.id
_entity.type
_entity.pdbx_description
1 polymer ?
#
loop_
_entity_poly.entity_id
_entity_poly.type
_entity_poly.pdbx_seq_one_letter_code
_entity_poly.pdbx_strand_id
1 'polypeptide(L)'
;MTNRQRIFSLLPLLVLLQLLLLTAIWIPTRADRAVAPLATANATAVRRLATLAHYADLVVRGQVASTASAWRADRRAIETEVTLGVHYMVAGAGPSVLTLHTEGGYLPEEGLGMVASHAATFRTGEEVLLFLRRAGERLVLVDEEVGKFSVRQGVAANGALRVQMGLEELYGLLGEGLLAQGRQTSTPSNWAALEAGEADVRPASPGDFVFEELRWPGADPEIHFRANPSVPEAGGPDGSTEDFLAALTNAAVTWSIVPGAAFTLIYDGSISATDVEYNGVNEVIFFPGGQGSVAGRSRVWFNSERTILEADFWLNSDLDWDATGNPGPPELDVESAALHEFGHWLGLGHDSDSAAVMYFSLTTGSLRRALHPSDAAGISYIYPCPALPCIPEIYADPTETALSTELPTVTPTTTPTVTATQLPTATETPSPVQSETPGPSAPVGPTLPVRPTATIAPTTISQLGDLHTYLPLVQR
;
A
#
# COMPACT_ATOMS: atom_id res chain seq x y z
N MET A 1 -79.41 30.41 22.79
CA MET A 1 -79.09 29.00 23.13
C MET A 1 -78.66 28.30 21.85
N THR A 2 -77.64 27.44 21.99
CA THR A 2 -77.03 26.53 21.01
C THR A 2 -76.43 27.16 19.74
N ASN A 3 -75.10 27.22 19.69
CA ASN A 3 -74.39 26.98 18.43
C ASN A 3 -73.26 25.99 18.68
N ARG A 4 -73.53 24.72 18.32
CA ARG A 4 -72.53 23.67 18.10
C ARG A 4 -71.68 24.12 16.91
N GLN A 5 -70.36 24.21 17.07
CA GLN A 5 -69.39 23.77 16.05
C GLN A 5 -67.94 23.97 16.54
N ARG A 6 -67.11 22.95 16.25
CA ARG A 6 -65.64 22.91 16.31
C ARG A 6 -65.01 22.54 17.66
N ILE A 7 -65.10 21.26 18.01
CA ILE A 7 -64.04 20.56 18.75
C ILE A 7 -63.26 19.76 17.71
N PHE A 8 -62.12 20.28 17.23
CA PHE A 8 -61.09 19.52 16.53
C PHE A 8 -59.73 20.23 16.67
N SER A 9 -58.74 19.45 17.13
CA SER A 9 -57.30 19.63 16.95
C SER A 9 -56.61 20.86 17.56
N LEU A 10 -56.32 20.79 18.86
CA LEU A 10 -55.16 21.49 19.45
C LEU A 10 -54.12 20.55 20.09
N LEU A 11 -54.39 19.23 20.10
CA LEU A 11 -53.44 18.23 20.60
C LEU A 11 -52.23 17.95 19.67
N PRO A 12 -52.29 18.08 18.32
CA PRO A 12 -51.10 17.84 17.50
C PRO A 12 -50.13 19.03 17.48
N LEU A 13 -50.55 20.22 17.94
CA LEU A 13 -49.70 21.42 17.93
C LEU A 13 -48.78 21.51 19.16
N LEU A 14 -49.16 20.92 20.30
CA LEU A 14 -48.33 20.90 21.50
C LEU A 14 -47.21 19.84 21.44
N VAL A 15 -47.45 18.72 20.75
CA VAL A 15 -46.45 17.66 20.56
C VAL A 15 -45.37 18.08 19.54
N LEU A 16 -45.74 18.88 18.53
CA LEU A 16 -44.78 19.41 17.56
C LEU A 16 -43.84 20.45 18.19
N LEU A 17 -44.30 21.22 19.18
CA LEU A 17 -43.49 22.23 19.87
C LEU A 17 -42.51 21.62 20.89
N GLN A 18 -42.82 20.46 21.48
CA GLN A 18 -41.90 19.74 22.37
C GLN A 18 -40.82 18.95 21.60
N LEU A 19 -41.11 18.50 20.37
CA LEU A 19 -40.11 17.86 19.49
C LEU A 19 -39.14 18.87 18.86
N LEU A 20 -39.55 20.13 18.67
CA LEU A 20 -38.67 21.20 18.17
C LEU A 20 -37.73 21.78 19.24
N LEU A 21 -37.95 21.51 20.53
CA LEU A 21 -37.09 21.92 21.63
C LEU A 21 -36.02 20.88 22.02
N LEU A 22 -36.03 19.70 21.39
CA LEU A 22 -35.03 18.63 21.59
C LEU A 22 -34.08 18.43 20.41
N THR A 23 -34.19 19.22 19.33
CA THR A 23 -33.29 19.20 18.17
C THR A 23 -32.38 20.43 18.07
N ALA A 24 -32.16 21.15 19.18
CA ALA A 24 -31.01 22.05 19.29
C ALA A 24 -29.72 21.23 19.47
N ILE A 25 -29.47 20.32 18.53
CA ILE A 25 -28.15 19.75 18.31
C ILE A 25 -27.35 20.89 17.72
N TRP A 26 -26.35 21.30 18.48
CA TRP A 26 -25.33 22.27 18.12
C TRP A 26 -24.88 22.03 16.67
N ILE A 27 -25.31 22.91 15.75
CA ILE A 27 -24.74 23.00 14.41
C ILE A 27 -23.44 23.77 14.62
N PRO A 28 -22.26 23.13 14.53
CA PRO A 28 -21.02 23.89 14.59
C PRO A 28 -21.00 24.78 13.36
N THR A 29 -21.00 26.09 13.58
CA THR A 29 -20.71 27.04 12.53
C THR A 29 -19.31 26.72 11.98
N ARG A 30 -19.13 26.90 10.67
CA ARG A 30 -17.95 26.51 9.88
C ARG A 30 -16.62 27.21 10.29
N ALA A 31 -16.59 27.86 11.46
CA ALA A 31 -15.47 28.64 11.97
C ALA A 31 -14.69 27.98 13.12
N ASP A 32 -15.20 26.92 13.77
CA ASP A 32 -14.52 26.27 14.90
C ASP A 32 -14.26 24.77 14.67
N ARG A 33 -13.72 24.39 13.50
CA ARG A 33 -12.87 23.19 13.49
C ARG A 33 -11.55 23.60 14.10
N ALA A 34 -11.44 23.44 15.42
CA ALA A 34 -10.15 23.34 16.06
C ALA A 34 -9.29 22.40 15.22
N VAL A 35 -8.16 22.91 14.73
CA VAL A 35 -7.10 22.09 14.16
C VAL A 35 -6.86 21.01 15.20
N ALA A 36 -7.11 19.75 14.85
CA ALA A 36 -6.78 18.64 15.73
C ALA A 36 -5.33 18.84 16.18
N PRO A 37 -5.01 18.71 17.48
CA PRO A 37 -3.63 18.86 17.93
C PRO A 37 -2.75 17.96 17.05
N LEU A 38 -1.65 18.51 16.55
CA LEU A 38 -0.64 17.79 15.78
C LEU A 38 -0.35 16.49 16.51
N ALA A 39 -0.65 15.35 15.89
CA ALA A 39 -0.36 14.06 16.49
C ALA A 39 1.16 13.98 16.67
N THR A 40 1.62 13.87 17.92
CA THR A 40 2.99 13.50 18.23
C THR A 40 3.35 12.26 17.40
N ALA A 41 4.51 12.23 16.75
CA ALA A 41 4.91 11.06 15.98
C ALA A 41 4.78 9.80 16.82
N ASN A 42 4.05 8.82 16.31
CA ASN A 42 3.92 7.54 17.01
C ASN A 42 5.29 6.84 17.07
N ALA A 43 5.44 5.88 17.99
CA ALA A 43 6.72 5.19 18.21
C ALA A 43 7.28 4.51 16.94
N THR A 44 6.42 4.14 15.99
CA THR A 44 6.82 3.55 14.71
C THR A 44 7.44 4.60 13.79
N ALA A 45 6.83 5.77 13.66
CA ALA A 45 7.36 6.90 12.89
C ALA A 45 8.72 7.36 13.43
N VAL A 46 8.87 7.44 14.77
CA VAL A 46 10.16 7.79 15.40
C VAL A 46 11.24 6.75 15.07
N ARG A 47 10.93 5.45 15.16
CA ARG A 47 11.86 4.39 14.76
C ARG A 47 12.25 4.49 13.29
N ARG A 48 11.29 4.74 12.39
CA ARG A 48 11.55 4.90 10.95
C ARG A 48 12.43 6.12 10.66
N LEU A 49 12.19 7.25 11.33
CA LEU A 49 13.07 8.43 11.23
C LEU A 49 14.51 8.11 11.65
N ALA A 50 14.69 7.35 12.73
CA ALA A 50 16.01 6.91 13.16
C ALA A 50 16.68 5.99 12.12
N THR A 51 15.91 5.10 11.47
CA THR A 51 16.38 4.27 10.36
C THR A 51 16.81 5.10 9.14
N LEU A 52 16.00 6.09 8.73
CA LEU A 52 16.36 7.00 7.64
C LEU A 52 17.66 7.75 7.96
N ALA A 53 17.78 8.30 9.17
CA ALA A 53 18.98 8.99 9.62
C ALA A 53 20.20 8.06 9.62
N HIS A 54 20.02 6.79 10.03
CA HIS A 54 21.09 5.79 10.07
C HIS A 54 21.73 5.54 8.71
N TYR A 55 20.90 5.40 7.67
CA TYR A 55 21.37 5.11 6.32
C TYR A 55 21.70 6.35 5.49
N ALA A 56 21.40 7.55 6.00
CA ALA A 56 21.70 8.81 5.32
C ALA A 56 23.16 9.23 5.54
N ASP A 57 23.88 9.47 4.46
CA ASP A 57 25.16 10.20 4.48
C ASP A 57 24.92 11.70 4.76
N LEU A 58 23.86 12.24 4.17
CA LEU A 58 23.45 13.63 4.28
C LEU A 58 21.96 13.73 4.66
N VAL A 59 21.62 14.64 5.55
CA VAL A 59 20.24 15.10 5.75
C VAL A 59 20.20 16.57 5.41
N VAL A 60 19.38 16.95 4.44
CA VAL A 60 19.50 18.24 3.75
C VAL A 60 18.16 18.96 3.74
N ARG A 61 18.17 20.24 4.14
CA ARG A 61 17.06 21.17 3.93
C ARG A 61 17.36 22.02 2.70
N GLY A 62 16.42 22.08 1.75
CA GLY A 62 16.62 22.84 0.52
C GLY A 62 15.36 23.02 -0.32
N GLN A 63 15.53 23.71 -1.43
CA GLN A 63 14.52 23.92 -2.47
C GLN A 63 14.94 23.20 -3.75
N VAL A 64 13.99 22.54 -4.42
CA VAL A 64 14.23 21.98 -5.75
C VAL A 64 14.39 23.11 -6.76
N ALA A 65 15.60 23.33 -7.26
CA ALA A 65 15.91 24.39 -8.22
C ALA A 65 15.49 24.03 -9.64
N SER A 66 15.70 22.77 -10.04
CA SER A 66 15.31 22.26 -11.37
C SER A 66 15.19 20.74 -11.35
N THR A 67 14.39 20.22 -12.28
CA THR A 67 14.33 18.80 -12.62
C THR A 67 14.58 18.63 -14.11
N ALA A 68 15.29 17.56 -14.49
CA ALA A 68 15.53 17.21 -15.87
C ALA A 68 15.42 15.69 -16.02
N SER A 69 14.47 15.24 -16.83
CA SER A 69 14.25 13.81 -17.08
C SER A 69 14.89 13.38 -18.39
N ALA A 70 15.45 12.18 -18.40
CA ALA A 70 15.98 11.54 -19.59
C ALA A 70 15.77 10.02 -19.49
N TRP A 71 15.80 9.34 -20.63
CA TRP A 71 15.99 7.90 -20.64
C TRP A 71 17.30 7.53 -19.94
N ARG A 72 17.28 6.47 -19.13
CA ARG A 72 18.50 5.77 -18.73
C ARG A 72 19.23 5.26 -19.98
N ALA A 73 20.52 4.98 -19.83
CA ALA A 73 21.37 4.56 -20.95
C ALA A 73 20.88 3.27 -21.64
N ASP A 74 20.22 2.39 -20.89
CA ASP A 74 19.61 1.15 -21.37
C ASP A 74 18.21 1.36 -22.02
N ARG A 75 17.66 2.58 -21.93
CA ARG A 75 16.30 2.96 -22.37
C ARG A 75 15.17 2.16 -21.73
N ARG A 76 15.40 1.56 -20.55
CA ARG A 76 14.37 0.76 -19.85
C ARG A 76 13.55 1.56 -18.87
N ALA A 77 14.08 2.67 -18.39
CA ALA A 77 13.44 3.55 -17.44
C ALA A 77 13.75 5.01 -17.73
N ILE A 78 12.80 5.88 -17.44
CA ILE A 78 13.07 7.32 -17.33
C ILE A 78 13.68 7.59 -15.95
N GLU A 79 14.70 8.42 -15.91
CA GLU A 79 15.33 8.90 -14.68
C GLU A 79 15.30 10.42 -14.67
N THR A 80 15.04 10.99 -13.51
CA THR A 80 15.06 12.44 -13.30
C THR A 80 16.25 12.83 -12.45
N GLU A 81 17.06 13.72 -13.01
CA GLU A 81 18.04 14.49 -12.27
C GLU A 81 17.34 15.66 -11.56
N VAL A 82 17.55 15.78 -10.25
CA VAL A 82 16.99 16.83 -9.41
C VAL A 82 18.13 17.69 -8.87
N THR A 83 18.14 18.96 -9.25
CA THR A 83 19.08 19.95 -8.70
C THR A 83 18.44 20.59 -7.48
N LEU A 84 19.09 20.46 -6.33
CA LEU A 84 18.65 21.00 -5.05
C LEU A 84 19.52 22.20 -4.66
N GLY A 85 18.90 23.37 -4.49
CA GLY A 85 19.50 24.49 -3.78
C GLY A 85 19.47 24.21 -2.28
N VAL A 86 20.64 24.04 -1.67
CA VAL A 86 20.75 23.71 -0.26
C VAL A 86 20.61 24.98 0.58
N HIS A 87 19.59 25.02 1.43
CA HIS A 87 19.46 26.06 2.45
C HIS A 87 20.50 25.82 3.55
N TYR A 88 20.53 24.59 4.08
CA TYR A 88 21.53 24.15 5.05
C TYR A 88 21.54 22.62 5.23
N MET A 89 22.64 22.12 5.78
CA MET A 89 22.75 20.71 6.18
C MET A 89 22.17 20.52 7.58
N VAL A 90 21.30 19.52 7.74
CA VAL A 90 20.83 19.04 9.05
C VAL A 90 21.82 18.02 9.60
N ALA A 91 22.41 17.19 8.73
CA ALA A 91 23.48 16.28 9.07
C ALA A 91 24.44 16.10 7.88
N GLY A 92 25.73 15.99 8.18
CA GLY A 92 26.78 15.85 7.18
C GLY A 92 27.23 17.20 6.60
N ALA A 93 28.09 17.14 5.60
CA ALA A 93 28.67 18.31 4.95
C ALA A 93 28.67 18.14 3.43
N GLY A 94 28.40 19.22 2.71
CA GLY A 94 28.37 19.20 1.25
C GLY A 94 28.21 20.59 0.66
N PRO A 95 28.18 20.69 -0.68
CA PRO A 95 28.06 21.96 -1.39
C PRO A 95 26.68 22.61 -1.19
N SER A 96 26.59 23.90 -1.57
CA SER A 96 25.33 24.67 -1.58
C SER A 96 24.35 24.26 -2.69
N VAL A 97 24.80 23.42 -3.62
CA VAL A 97 23.98 22.84 -4.69
C VAL A 97 24.28 21.35 -4.76
N LEU A 98 23.25 20.52 -4.67
CA LEU A 98 23.35 19.07 -4.82
C LEU A 98 22.59 18.60 -6.05
N THR A 99 23.05 17.51 -6.62
CA THR A 99 22.35 16.79 -7.68
C THR A 99 22.05 15.38 -7.18
N LEU A 100 20.79 14.98 -7.23
CA LEU A 100 20.36 13.61 -6.93
C LEU A 100 19.55 13.04 -8.10
N HIS A 101 19.41 11.72 -8.12
CA HIS A 101 18.69 10.99 -9.14
C HIS A 101 17.52 10.23 -8.54
N THR A 102 16.38 10.26 -9.22
CA THR A 102 15.17 9.47 -8.88
C THR A 102 14.61 8.84 -10.15
N GLU A 103 13.98 7.67 -10.01
CA GLU A 103 13.32 7.01 -11.12
C GLU A 103 11.99 7.71 -11.47
N GLY A 104 11.60 7.66 -12.74
CA GLY A 104 10.44 8.37 -13.24
C GLY A 104 10.78 9.75 -13.79
N GLY A 105 9.78 10.42 -14.35
CA GLY A 105 9.92 11.73 -14.98
C GLY A 105 9.03 11.92 -16.18
N TYR A 106 9.22 13.03 -16.88
CA TYR A 106 8.48 13.35 -18.10
C TYR A 106 9.43 13.87 -19.17
N LEU A 107 9.36 13.29 -20.37
CA LEU A 107 10.14 13.62 -21.55
C LEU A 107 9.30 14.51 -22.48
N PRO A 108 9.49 15.85 -22.45
CA PRO A 108 8.61 16.77 -23.18
C PRO A 108 8.69 16.61 -24.71
N GLU A 109 9.86 16.23 -25.23
CA GLU A 109 10.07 16.04 -26.67
C GLU A 109 9.37 14.79 -27.20
N GLU A 110 9.21 13.76 -26.37
CA GLU A 110 8.54 12.50 -26.72
C GLU A 110 7.06 12.50 -26.30
N GLY A 111 6.64 13.47 -25.47
CA GLY A 111 5.29 13.49 -24.90
C GLY A 111 5.01 12.35 -23.93
N LEU A 112 6.07 11.74 -23.38
CA LEU A 112 6.04 10.48 -22.63
C LEU A 112 6.55 10.69 -21.20
N GLY A 113 5.80 10.19 -20.22
CA GLY A 113 6.22 10.14 -18.82
C GLY A 113 6.25 8.73 -18.28
N MET A 114 6.90 8.57 -17.14
CA MET A 114 6.92 7.34 -16.35
C MET A 114 6.83 7.69 -14.87
N VAL A 115 5.95 7.02 -14.14
CA VAL A 115 5.93 6.99 -12.67
C VAL A 115 6.41 5.61 -12.25
N ALA A 116 7.22 5.56 -11.20
CA ALA A 116 7.57 4.30 -10.55
C ALA A 116 7.04 4.34 -9.11
N SER A 117 6.33 3.29 -8.68
CA SER A 117 5.55 3.27 -7.43
C SER A 117 6.35 3.64 -6.18
N HIS A 118 7.63 3.30 -6.20
CA HIS A 118 8.55 3.46 -5.09
C HIS A 118 9.25 4.83 -5.08
N ALA A 119 9.26 5.54 -6.21
CA ALA A 119 10.14 6.69 -6.41
C ALA A 119 9.48 7.99 -5.95
N ALA A 120 10.25 8.79 -5.21
CA ALA A 120 9.82 10.14 -4.87
C ALA A 120 9.74 11.00 -6.14
N THR A 121 8.60 11.65 -6.36
CA THR A 121 8.45 12.67 -7.41
C THR A 121 8.91 14.03 -6.89
N PHE A 122 9.42 14.90 -7.77
CA PHE A 122 9.89 16.23 -7.39
C PHE A 122 9.28 17.34 -8.26
N ARG A 123 9.07 18.51 -7.67
CA ARG A 123 8.55 19.70 -8.35
C ARG A 123 9.47 20.88 -8.16
N THR A 124 9.80 21.59 -9.24
CA THR A 124 10.56 22.84 -9.15
C THR A 124 9.90 23.83 -8.20
N GLY A 125 10.70 24.44 -7.33
CA GLY A 125 10.28 25.36 -6.29
C GLY A 125 9.71 24.69 -5.03
N GLU A 126 9.63 23.36 -4.97
CA GLU A 126 9.17 22.70 -3.75
C GLU A 126 10.25 22.72 -2.66
N GLU A 127 9.81 22.96 -1.43
CA GLU A 127 10.63 22.95 -0.23
C GLU A 127 10.67 21.55 0.37
N VAL A 128 11.87 21.02 0.60
CA VAL A 128 12.08 19.65 1.05
C VAL A 128 13.09 19.52 2.17
N LEU A 129 12.92 18.44 2.91
CA LEU A 129 13.97 17.82 3.71
C LEU A 129 14.22 16.40 3.18
N LEU A 130 15.47 16.12 2.82
CA LEU A 130 15.84 14.88 2.15
C LEU A 130 16.87 14.09 2.97
N PHE A 131 16.65 12.78 3.07
CA PHE A 131 17.63 11.82 3.55
C PHE A 131 18.34 11.22 2.34
N LEU A 132 19.63 11.50 2.21
CA LEU A 132 20.40 11.19 1.00
C LEU A 132 21.58 10.28 1.32
N ARG A 133 21.85 9.34 0.42
CA ARG A 133 23.01 8.44 0.48
C ARG A 133 23.70 8.34 -0.87
N ARG A 134 24.99 8.00 -0.85
CA ARG A 134 25.75 7.70 -2.07
C ARG A 134 25.45 6.28 -2.56
N ALA A 135 25.14 6.17 -3.85
CA ALA A 135 25.06 4.92 -4.59
C ALA A 135 26.08 4.99 -5.73
N GLY A 136 27.30 4.50 -5.47
CA GLY A 136 28.45 4.76 -6.33
C GLY A 136 28.78 6.25 -6.36
N GLU A 137 28.83 6.84 -7.55
CA GLU A 137 29.05 8.28 -7.72
C GLU A 137 27.77 9.12 -7.57
N ARG A 138 26.60 8.47 -7.59
CA ARG A 138 25.30 9.15 -7.57
C ARG A 138 24.82 9.40 -6.14
N LEU A 139 24.03 10.45 -5.98
CA LEU A 139 23.26 10.71 -4.76
C LEU A 139 21.81 10.28 -4.99
N VAL A 140 21.26 9.51 -4.07
CA VAL A 140 19.88 8.98 -4.13
C VAL A 140 19.20 9.15 -2.78
N LEU A 141 17.88 9.05 -2.76
CA LEU A 141 17.12 9.02 -1.51
C LEU A 141 17.37 7.74 -0.73
N VAL A 142 17.44 7.88 0.58
CA VAL A 142 17.35 6.74 1.50
C VAL A 142 15.90 6.29 1.54
N ASP A 143 15.65 5.01 1.27
CA ASP A 143 14.29 4.45 1.29
C ASP A 143 13.32 5.20 0.36
N GLU A 144 13.87 5.74 -0.74
CA GLU A 144 13.13 6.28 -1.87
C GLU A 144 12.09 7.35 -1.44
N GLU A 145 10.80 7.20 -1.71
CA GLU A 145 9.79 8.19 -1.29
C GLU A 145 9.72 8.43 0.23
N VAL A 146 10.08 7.45 1.06
CA VAL A 146 10.09 7.56 2.52
C VAL A 146 11.19 8.53 2.99
N GLY A 147 12.28 8.66 2.21
CA GLY A 147 13.38 9.59 2.47
C GLY A 147 13.09 11.04 2.12
N LYS A 148 11.92 11.37 1.56
CA LYS A 148 11.53 12.74 1.20
C LYS A 148 10.47 13.28 2.15
N PHE A 149 10.72 14.45 2.72
CA PHE A 149 9.73 15.23 3.45
C PHE A 149 9.45 16.51 2.68
N SER A 150 8.17 16.82 2.48
CA SER A 150 7.75 18.14 2.03
C SER A 150 7.76 19.08 3.22
N VAL A 151 8.37 20.26 3.08
CA VAL A 151 8.43 21.26 4.15
C VAL A 151 7.60 22.47 3.75
N ARG A 152 6.73 22.93 4.64
CA ARG A 152 5.93 24.15 4.45
C ARG A 152 5.71 24.84 5.78
N GLN A 153 5.97 26.15 5.86
CA GLN A 153 5.75 26.96 7.08
C GLN A 153 6.41 26.36 8.33
N GLY A 154 7.63 25.81 8.19
CA GLY A 154 8.34 25.16 9.29
C GLY A 154 7.71 23.83 9.75
N VAL A 155 6.79 23.24 8.98
CA VAL A 155 6.22 21.91 9.20
C VAL A 155 6.73 20.95 8.12
N ALA A 156 7.33 19.84 8.54
CA ALA A 156 7.72 18.76 7.66
C ALA A 156 6.62 17.69 7.62
N ALA A 157 6.28 17.23 6.42
CA ALA A 157 5.28 16.22 6.17
C ALA A 157 5.83 15.09 5.28
N ASN A 158 5.52 13.85 5.65
CA ASN A 158 5.77 12.65 4.87
C ASN A 158 4.52 11.76 4.92
N GLY A 159 3.91 11.54 3.75
CA GLY A 159 2.68 10.78 3.61
C GLY A 159 2.86 9.31 4.01
N ALA A 160 3.89 8.65 3.48
CA ALA A 160 4.18 7.24 3.73
C ALA A 160 4.32 6.91 5.23
N LEU A 161 4.90 7.82 6.01
CA LEU A 161 5.12 7.65 7.45
C LEU A 161 3.97 8.20 8.33
N ARG A 162 2.94 8.83 7.74
CA ARG A 162 1.94 9.63 8.49
C ARG A 162 2.57 10.66 9.43
N VAL A 163 3.70 11.23 9.02
CA VAL A 163 4.40 12.23 9.81
C VAL A 163 3.99 13.61 9.33
N GLN A 164 3.54 14.44 10.27
CA GLN A 164 3.41 15.88 10.10
C GLN A 164 3.80 16.55 11.41
N MET A 165 4.96 17.21 11.44
CA MET A 165 5.52 17.80 12.66
C MET A 165 6.33 19.07 12.37
N GLY A 166 6.51 19.91 13.39
CA GLY A 166 7.36 21.09 13.28
C GLY A 166 8.82 20.70 13.05
N LEU A 167 9.57 21.53 12.31
CA LEU A 167 11.01 21.30 12.06
C LEU A 167 11.81 21.25 13.36
N GLU A 168 11.42 22.00 14.39
CA GLU A 168 12.10 21.97 15.68
C GLU A 168 11.97 20.60 16.36
N GLU A 169 10.77 20.03 16.37
CA GLU A 169 10.51 18.67 16.89
C GLU A 169 11.26 17.62 16.06
N LEU A 170 11.18 17.72 14.72
CA LEU A 170 11.87 16.82 13.81
C LEU A 170 13.38 16.84 14.04
N TYR A 171 13.99 18.04 14.15
CA TYR A 171 15.42 18.18 14.37
C TYR A 171 15.85 17.69 15.76
N GLY A 172 14.98 17.80 16.77
CA GLY A 172 15.19 17.16 18.07
C GLY A 172 15.30 15.64 17.94
N LEU A 173 14.30 15.00 17.31
CA LEU A 173 14.28 13.55 17.09
C LEU A 173 15.47 13.06 16.26
N LEU A 174 15.82 13.81 15.21
CA LEU A 174 16.99 13.50 14.38
C LEU A 174 18.29 13.65 15.15
N GLY A 175 18.41 14.68 15.99
CA GLY A 175 19.56 14.88 16.86
C GLY A 175 19.77 13.71 17.81
N GLU A 176 18.71 13.23 18.47
CA GLU A 176 18.77 12.05 19.33
C GLU A 176 19.18 10.78 18.56
N GLY A 177 18.57 10.55 17.40
CA GLY A 177 18.88 9.41 16.53
C GLY A 177 20.32 9.41 16.02
N LEU A 178 20.83 10.58 15.61
CA LEU A 178 22.21 10.76 15.16
C LEU A 178 23.21 10.57 16.32
N LEU A 179 22.91 11.11 17.50
CA LEU A 179 23.75 10.96 18.68
C LEU A 179 23.88 9.49 19.11
N ALA A 180 22.79 8.72 19.03
CA ALA A 180 22.81 7.27 19.28
C ALA A 180 23.74 6.51 18.32
N GLN A 181 24.05 7.09 17.16
CA GLN A 181 24.97 6.55 16.15
C GLN A 181 26.38 7.16 16.25
N GLY A 182 26.66 8.00 17.26
CA GLY A 182 27.94 8.72 17.38
C GLY A 182 28.11 9.87 16.38
N ARG A 183 27.03 10.32 15.76
CA ARG A 183 26.98 11.45 14.82
C ARG A 183 26.38 12.69 15.50
N GLN A 184 26.62 13.86 14.94
CA GLN A 184 26.03 15.12 15.42
C GLN A 184 25.26 15.81 14.29
N THR A 185 24.31 16.66 14.68
CA THR A 185 23.65 17.55 13.73
C THR A 185 24.64 18.59 13.20
N SER A 186 24.39 19.04 11.97
CA SER A 186 25.16 20.09 11.29
C SER A 186 24.32 21.37 11.09
N THR A 187 23.11 21.38 11.67
CA THR A 187 22.15 22.47 11.58
C THR A 187 22.74 23.79 12.11
N PRO A 188 22.69 24.90 11.34
CA PRO A 188 23.15 26.20 11.81
C PRO A 188 22.36 26.68 13.04
N SER A 189 23.00 27.37 13.98
CA SER A 189 22.33 27.87 15.19
C SER A 189 21.19 28.87 14.91
N ASN A 190 21.22 29.54 13.76
CA ASN A 190 20.20 30.49 13.32
C ASN A 190 19.21 29.90 12.30
N TRP A 191 19.13 28.57 12.16
CA TRP A 191 18.30 27.91 11.13
C TRP A 191 16.83 28.38 11.16
N ALA A 192 16.24 28.60 12.33
CA ALA A 192 14.84 29.02 12.45
C ALA A 192 14.57 30.38 11.80
N ALA A 193 15.56 31.28 11.78
CA ALA A 193 15.44 32.57 11.09
C ALA A 193 15.49 32.42 9.57
N LEU A 194 16.08 31.34 9.05
CA LEU A 194 16.13 31.03 7.63
C LEU A 194 14.77 30.53 7.11
N GLU A 195 13.91 29.98 7.98
CA GLU A 195 12.57 29.46 7.62
C GLU A 195 11.46 30.54 7.66
N ALA A 196 11.70 31.72 8.25
CA ALA A 196 10.68 32.74 8.49
C ALA A 196 10.20 33.52 7.23
N GLY A 197 10.70 33.17 6.04
CA GLY A 197 10.44 33.89 4.78
C GLY A 197 9.30 33.35 3.91
N GLU A 198 8.54 32.33 4.34
CA GLU A 198 7.74 31.51 3.42
C GLU A 198 6.22 31.60 3.65
N ALA A 199 5.46 31.86 2.56
CA ALA A 199 4.04 32.13 2.58
C ALA A 199 3.13 30.89 2.36
N ASP A 200 1.93 31.04 2.92
CA ASP A 200 0.69 30.26 3.00
C ASP A 200 0.38 29.18 1.94
N VAL A 201 0.49 27.89 2.32
CA VAL A 201 -0.23 26.78 1.69
C VAL A 201 -0.52 25.67 2.71
N ARG A 202 -1.78 25.21 2.75
CA ARG A 202 -2.28 24.12 3.60
C ARG A 202 -1.44 22.83 3.46
N PRO A 203 -1.14 22.12 4.56
CA PRO A 203 -0.62 20.75 4.49
C PRO A 203 -1.62 19.86 3.74
N ALA A 204 -1.10 18.86 3.00
CA ALA A 204 -1.94 17.78 2.50
C ALA A 204 -2.64 17.16 3.71
N SER A 205 -3.97 17.29 3.79
CA SER A 205 -4.72 16.43 4.70
C SER A 205 -4.42 14.97 4.33
N PRO A 206 -4.43 14.04 5.30
CA PRO A 206 -4.52 12.63 4.97
C PRO A 206 -5.68 12.49 4.00
N GLY A 207 -5.38 12.19 2.74
CA GLY A 207 -6.42 11.80 1.81
C GLY A 207 -7.03 10.51 2.34
N ASP A 208 -8.31 10.30 2.07
CA ASP A 208 -8.89 8.98 2.27
C ASP A 208 -8.20 7.93 1.39
N PHE A 209 -7.45 8.35 0.34
CA PHE A 209 -6.53 7.58 -0.52
C PHE A 209 -5.57 8.53 -1.24
N VAL A 210 -4.55 8.01 -1.96
CA VAL A 210 -3.64 8.80 -2.81
C VAL A 210 -3.92 8.51 -4.28
N PHE A 211 -4.12 9.56 -5.08
CA PHE A 211 -4.32 9.48 -6.53
C PHE A 211 -3.16 10.17 -7.25
N GLU A 212 -2.45 9.44 -8.11
CA GLU A 212 -1.31 9.94 -8.89
C GLU A 212 -1.73 10.82 -10.09
N GLU A 213 -3.02 11.07 -10.23
CA GLU A 213 -3.64 11.77 -11.36
C GLU A 213 -3.38 11.08 -12.71
N LEU A 214 -3.16 9.76 -12.70
CA LEU A 214 -2.98 8.91 -13.87
C LEU A 214 -4.16 7.93 -13.99
N ARG A 215 -4.70 7.74 -15.19
CA ARG A 215 -5.75 6.75 -15.43
C ARG A 215 -5.69 6.14 -16.82
N TRP A 216 -6.19 4.92 -16.96
CA TRP A 216 -6.41 4.29 -18.27
C TRP A 216 -7.47 5.05 -19.09
N PRO A 217 -7.35 5.07 -20.43
CA PRO A 217 -8.30 5.77 -21.29
C PRO A 217 -9.67 5.08 -21.33
N GLY A 218 -10.72 5.88 -21.56
CA GLY A 218 -12.09 5.37 -21.63
C GLY A 218 -12.87 5.48 -20.32
N ALA A 219 -14.14 5.09 -20.35
CA ALA A 219 -15.04 5.12 -19.18
C ALA A 219 -15.10 3.77 -18.45
N ASP A 220 -14.79 2.68 -19.16
CA ASP A 220 -14.74 1.30 -18.67
C ASP A 220 -13.58 0.59 -19.37
N PRO A 221 -12.32 0.85 -18.95
CA PRO A 221 -11.15 0.31 -19.64
C PRO A 221 -10.99 -1.19 -19.41
N GLU A 222 -10.75 -1.91 -20.50
CA GLU A 222 -10.23 -3.28 -20.50
C GLU A 222 -8.70 -3.24 -20.56
N ILE A 223 -8.06 -3.61 -19.45
CA ILE A 223 -6.62 -3.52 -19.25
C ILE A 223 -6.04 -4.94 -19.37
N HIS A 224 -5.53 -5.25 -20.54
CA HIS A 224 -4.95 -6.57 -20.81
C HIS A 224 -3.53 -6.64 -20.26
N PHE A 225 -3.19 -7.75 -19.59
CA PHE A 225 -1.85 -8.00 -19.08
C PHE A 225 -1.39 -9.42 -19.37
N ARG A 226 -0.08 -9.61 -19.43
CA ARG A 226 0.54 -10.92 -19.62
C ARG A 226 1.50 -11.19 -18.47
N ALA A 227 1.62 -12.47 -18.09
CA ALA A 227 2.40 -12.83 -16.91
C ALA A 227 3.50 -13.85 -17.21
N ASN A 228 4.67 -13.67 -16.62
CA ASN A 228 5.65 -14.72 -16.44
C ASN A 228 5.66 -15.15 -14.96
N PRO A 229 4.92 -16.21 -14.58
CA PRO A 229 4.85 -16.69 -13.19
C PRO A 229 6.06 -17.57 -12.80
N SER A 230 7.12 -17.59 -13.63
CA SER A 230 8.27 -18.46 -13.39
C SER A 230 9.12 -17.94 -12.24
N VAL A 231 9.12 -18.67 -11.12
CA VAL A 231 10.00 -18.43 -9.98
C VAL A 231 10.78 -19.70 -9.63
N PRO A 232 11.97 -19.58 -9.01
CA PRO A 232 12.73 -20.73 -8.52
C PRO A 232 11.95 -21.64 -7.55
N GLU A 233 11.04 -21.06 -6.76
CA GLU A 233 10.26 -21.71 -5.69
C GLU A 233 9.08 -22.54 -6.23
N ALA A 234 8.68 -22.32 -7.49
CA ALA A 234 7.50 -22.95 -8.06
C ALA A 234 7.67 -24.47 -8.18
N GLY A 235 6.63 -25.20 -7.77
CA GLY A 235 6.63 -26.66 -7.68
C GLY A 235 7.14 -27.20 -6.34
N GLY A 236 7.44 -26.30 -5.39
CA GLY A 236 7.74 -26.60 -4.00
C GLY A 236 6.49 -26.59 -3.08
N PRO A 237 6.70 -26.56 -1.75
CA PRO A 237 5.61 -26.47 -0.78
C PRO A 237 4.82 -25.15 -0.86
N ASP A 238 5.43 -24.11 -1.42
CA ASP A 238 4.91 -22.73 -1.43
C ASP A 238 4.07 -22.43 -2.68
N GLY A 239 3.76 -23.46 -3.47
CA GLY A 239 2.86 -23.41 -4.61
C GLY A 239 3.44 -23.98 -5.89
N SER A 240 2.56 -24.50 -6.74
CA SER A 240 2.86 -24.84 -8.13
C SER A 240 2.93 -23.58 -9.00
N THR A 241 3.46 -23.68 -10.23
CA THR A 241 3.38 -22.58 -11.20
C THR A 241 1.93 -22.12 -11.47
N GLU A 242 0.96 -23.03 -11.36
CA GLU A 242 -0.47 -22.70 -11.47
C GLU A 242 -0.94 -21.87 -10.27
N ASP A 243 -0.48 -22.17 -9.06
CA ASP A 243 -0.81 -21.38 -7.86
C ASP A 243 -0.21 -19.97 -7.94
N PHE A 244 1.04 -19.84 -8.41
CA PHE A 244 1.65 -18.53 -8.66
C PHE A 244 0.87 -17.72 -9.68
N LEU A 245 0.47 -18.33 -10.81
CA LEU A 245 -0.36 -17.66 -11.80
C LEU A 245 -1.73 -17.29 -11.22
N ALA A 246 -2.36 -18.20 -10.46
CA ALA A 246 -3.65 -17.97 -9.83
C ALA A 246 -3.58 -16.77 -8.87
N ALA A 247 -2.56 -16.68 -8.02
CA ALA A 247 -2.32 -15.56 -7.12
C ALA A 247 -2.25 -14.21 -7.87
N LEU A 248 -1.54 -14.15 -9.00
CA LEU A 248 -1.50 -12.93 -9.83
C LEU A 248 -2.88 -12.60 -10.41
N THR A 249 -3.61 -13.59 -10.94
CA THR A 249 -4.93 -13.35 -11.55
C THR A 249 -6.03 -13.05 -10.52
N ASN A 250 -5.96 -13.60 -9.31
CA ASN A 250 -6.90 -13.31 -8.22
C ASN A 250 -6.78 -11.86 -7.76
N ALA A 251 -5.54 -11.33 -7.71
CA ALA A 251 -5.30 -9.92 -7.43
C ALA A 251 -5.95 -9.00 -8.47
N ALA A 252 -5.81 -9.33 -9.76
CA ALA A 252 -6.47 -8.62 -10.85
C ALA A 252 -8.02 -8.68 -10.75
N VAL A 253 -8.56 -9.86 -10.42
CA VAL A 253 -10.01 -10.04 -10.21
C VAL A 253 -10.52 -9.19 -9.04
N THR A 254 -9.79 -9.17 -7.92
CA THR A 254 -10.17 -8.43 -6.71
C THR A 254 -10.41 -6.94 -6.99
N TRP A 255 -9.56 -6.33 -7.82
CA TRP A 255 -9.77 -4.97 -8.30
C TRP A 255 -10.95 -4.85 -9.28
N SER A 256 -11.08 -5.79 -10.20
CA SER A 256 -12.08 -5.76 -11.28
C SER A 256 -13.54 -5.96 -10.81
N ILE A 257 -13.74 -6.44 -9.58
CA ILE A 257 -15.08 -6.68 -9.01
C ILE A 257 -15.48 -5.67 -7.94
N VAL A 258 -14.75 -4.57 -7.78
CA VAL A 258 -15.08 -3.54 -6.78
C VAL A 258 -16.41 -2.86 -7.12
N PRO A 259 -17.42 -2.93 -6.24
CA PRO A 259 -18.68 -2.26 -6.48
C PRO A 259 -18.49 -0.75 -6.61
N GLY A 260 -18.91 -0.18 -7.74
CA GLY A 260 -18.80 1.25 -7.99
C GLY A 260 -17.60 1.66 -8.83
N ALA A 261 -16.74 0.72 -9.24
CA ALA A 261 -15.68 0.95 -10.19
C ALA A 261 -15.95 0.27 -11.55
N ALA A 262 -15.67 0.98 -12.65
CA ALA A 262 -15.84 0.51 -14.03
C ALA A 262 -14.48 0.39 -14.72
N PHE A 263 -13.89 -0.80 -14.65
CA PHE A 263 -12.73 -1.24 -15.42
C PHE A 263 -12.59 -2.75 -15.26
N THR A 264 -11.74 -3.37 -16.07
CA THR A 264 -11.42 -4.79 -15.93
C THR A 264 -9.96 -5.06 -16.25
N LEU A 265 -9.26 -5.77 -15.35
CA LEU A 265 -7.93 -6.33 -15.62
C LEU A 265 -8.08 -7.72 -16.21
N ILE A 266 -7.57 -7.93 -17.43
CA ILE A 266 -7.76 -9.16 -18.21
C ILE A 266 -6.43 -9.85 -18.43
N TYR A 267 -6.31 -11.09 -17.97
CA TYR A 267 -5.15 -11.92 -18.27
C TYR A 267 -5.17 -12.41 -19.73
N ASP A 268 -4.14 -12.07 -20.50
CA ASP A 268 -3.99 -12.39 -21.93
C ASP A 268 -2.83 -13.38 -22.21
N GLY A 269 -2.65 -14.31 -21.26
CA GLY A 269 -1.74 -15.44 -21.40
C GLY A 269 -0.33 -15.22 -20.88
N SER A 270 0.46 -16.29 -20.95
CA SER A 270 1.81 -16.33 -20.40
C SER A 270 2.84 -15.73 -21.36
N ILE A 271 3.87 -15.09 -20.79
CA ILE A 271 5.05 -14.58 -21.49
C ILE A 271 6.33 -15.16 -20.88
N SER A 272 7.45 -14.99 -21.58
CA SER A 272 8.79 -15.37 -21.10
C SER A 272 9.69 -14.16 -20.87
N ALA A 273 9.12 -12.96 -20.74
CA ALA A 273 9.87 -11.76 -20.41
C ALA A 273 10.49 -11.90 -19.01
N THR A 274 11.71 -11.42 -18.86
CA THR A 274 12.48 -11.48 -17.60
C THR A 274 12.91 -10.09 -17.16
N ASP A 275 12.33 -9.05 -17.74
CA ASP A 275 12.55 -7.65 -17.40
C ASP A 275 11.31 -6.84 -17.80
N VAL A 276 11.14 -5.65 -17.21
CA VAL A 276 10.05 -4.72 -17.53
C VAL A 276 10.60 -3.51 -18.29
N GLU A 277 9.93 -3.13 -19.38
CA GLU A 277 10.37 -2.06 -20.28
C GLU A 277 9.21 -1.54 -21.12
N TYR A 278 9.25 -0.26 -21.50
CA TYR A 278 8.23 0.35 -22.36
C TYR A 278 8.20 -0.29 -23.77
N ASN A 279 7.37 -1.30 -23.96
CA ASN A 279 7.34 -2.17 -25.14
C ASN A 279 5.93 -2.37 -25.75
N GLY A 280 4.91 -1.76 -25.15
CA GLY A 280 3.51 -1.85 -25.56
C GLY A 280 2.76 -3.06 -24.99
N VAL A 281 3.34 -3.78 -24.04
CA VAL A 281 2.74 -4.92 -23.35
C VAL A 281 2.73 -4.61 -21.86
N ASN A 282 1.60 -4.83 -21.19
CA ASN A 282 1.56 -4.74 -19.73
C ASN A 282 2.06 -6.06 -19.14
N GLU A 283 3.23 -6.03 -18.51
CA GLU A 283 3.95 -7.23 -18.08
C GLU A 283 3.97 -7.38 -16.55
N VAL A 284 3.61 -8.58 -16.11
CA VAL A 284 3.73 -9.01 -14.71
C VAL A 284 4.78 -10.11 -14.64
N ILE A 285 5.90 -9.84 -13.98
CA ILE A 285 7.02 -10.79 -13.96
C ILE A 285 7.58 -11.00 -12.56
N PHE A 286 8.41 -12.04 -12.44
CA PHE A 286 9.36 -12.16 -11.34
C PHE A 286 10.77 -11.85 -11.83
N PHE A 287 11.54 -11.13 -11.00
CA PHE A 287 12.88 -10.63 -11.33
C PHE A 287 13.83 -10.81 -10.14
N PRO A 288 15.10 -11.24 -10.33
CA PRO A 288 16.07 -11.37 -9.24
C PRO A 288 16.56 -9.99 -8.78
N GLY A 289 15.89 -9.43 -7.77
CA GLY A 289 16.17 -8.10 -7.22
C GLY A 289 17.19 -8.09 -6.08
N GLY A 290 17.57 -9.27 -5.56
CA GLY A 290 18.44 -9.46 -4.42
C GLY A 290 17.71 -9.47 -3.07
N GLN A 291 18.23 -10.26 -2.13
CA GLN A 291 17.70 -10.46 -0.76
C GLN A 291 17.60 -9.19 0.11
N GLY A 292 18.35 -8.13 -0.23
CA GLY A 292 18.33 -6.84 0.46
C GLY A 292 17.50 -5.76 -0.24
N SER A 293 16.73 -6.14 -1.26
CA SER A 293 15.92 -5.23 -2.07
C SER A 293 14.45 -5.25 -1.65
N VAL A 294 13.63 -4.48 -2.36
CA VAL A 294 12.18 -4.40 -2.13
C VAL A 294 11.46 -5.64 -2.63
N ALA A 295 10.21 -5.83 -2.20
CA ALA A 295 9.38 -6.98 -2.59
C ALA A 295 8.89 -6.89 -4.04
N GLY A 296 8.57 -5.69 -4.51
CA GLY A 296 8.11 -5.45 -5.87
C GLY A 296 8.21 -4.00 -6.24
N ARG A 297 8.07 -3.70 -7.54
CA ARG A 297 7.97 -2.34 -8.07
C ARG A 297 7.08 -2.32 -9.30
N SER A 298 6.30 -1.27 -9.41
CA SER A 298 5.48 -0.96 -10.57
C SER A 298 6.04 0.25 -11.33
N ARG A 299 5.92 0.21 -12.66
CA ARG A 299 6.21 1.30 -13.58
C ARG A 299 4.99 1.56 -14.44
N VAL A 300 4.59 2.83 -14.53
CA VAL A 300 3.44 3.27 -15.31
C VAL A 300 3.88 4.35 -16.28
N TRP A 301 3.74 4.09 -17.57
CA TRP A 301 4.02 5.07 -18.62
C TRP A 301 2.75 5.81 -19.03
N PHE A 302 2.88 7.10 -19.28
CA PHE A 302 1.73 7.98 -19.55
C PHE A 302 2.06 9.06 -20.59
N ASN A 303 1.03 9.61 -21.23
CA ASN A 303 1.18 10.69 -22.21
C ASN A 303 1.09 12.10 -21.57
N SER A 304 1.22 13.16 -22.38
CA SER A 304 1.04 14.56 -21.93
C SER A 304 -0.28 14.87 -21.23
N GLU A 305 -1.31 14.06 -21.49
CA GLU A 305 -2.66 14.21 -20.93
C GLU A 305 -2.86 13.39 -19.65
N ARG A 306 -1.78 12.84 -19.08
CA ARG A 306 -1.82 11.95 -17.90
C ARG A 306 -2.64 10.67 -18.13
N THR A 307 -2.81 10.28 -19.40
CA THR A 307 -3.43 9.00 -19.76
C THR A 307 -2.38 7.91 -19.73
N ILE A 308 -2.66 6.81 -19.02
CA ILE A 308 -1.79 5.65 -18.97
C ILE A 308 -1.74 4.98 -20.35
N LEU A 309 -0.53 4.67 -20.77
CA LEU A 309 -0.22 3.99 -22.03
C LEU A 309 0.13 2.52 -21.79
N GLU A 310 0.85 2.27 -20.70
CA GLU A 310 1.43 0.96 -20.36
C GLU A 310 1.73 0.93 -18.87
N ALA A 311 1.62 -0.25 -18.26
CA ALA A 311 2.04 -0.46 -16.89
C ALA A 311 2.61 -1.87 -16.74
N ASP A 312 3.73 -1.95 -16.02
CA ASP A 312 4.43 -3.18 -15.72
C ASP A 312 4.68 -3.27 -14.21
N PHE A 313 4.84 -4.48 -13.69
CA PHE A 313 5.48 -4.66 -12.39
C PHE A 313 6.30 -5.93 -12.33
N TRP A 314 7.29 -5.91 -11.45
CA TRP A 314 8.04 -7.10 -11.09
C TRP A 314 7.96 -7.37 -9.60
N LEU A 315 7.95 -8.65 -9.24
CA LEU A 315 8.15 -9.14 -7.88
C LEU A 315 9.54 -9.74 -7.74
N ASN A 316 10.17 -9.55 -6.59
CA ASN A 316 11.55 -9.94 -6.34
C ASN A 316 11.68 -11.46 -6.17
N SER A 317 12.14 -12.17 -7.19
CA SER A 317 12.30 -13.63 -7.17
C SER A 317 13.37 -14.13 -6.19
N ASP A 318 14.14 -13.23 -5.57
CA ASP A 318 15.12 -13.60 -4.54
C ASP A 318 14.54 -13.55 -3.13
N LEU A 319 13.24 -13.32 -2.93
CA LEU A 319 12.57 -13.37 -1.62
C LEU A 319 11.76 -14.66 -1.46
N ASP A 320 11.50 -15.05 -0.22
CA ASP A 320 10.68 -16.21 0.10
C ASP A 320 9.21 -15.88 -0.17
N TRP A 321 8.59 -16.56 -1.14
CA TRP A 321 7.21 -16.33 -1.59
C TRP A 321 6.32 -17.53 -1.32
N ASP A 322 5.09 -17.28 -0.85
CA ASP A 322 3.98 -18.24 -0.82
C ASP A 322 2.88 -17.81 -1.78
N ALA A 323 2.46 -18.74 -2.64
CA ALA A 323 1.32 -18.58 -3.53
C ALA A 323 0.07 -19.33 -3.03
N THR A 324 0.19 -20.16 -1.98
CA THR A 324 -0.92 -21.00 -1.48
C THR A 324 -1.91 -20.24 -0.59
N GLY A 325 -1.53 -19.06 -0.10
CA GLY A 325 -2.31 -18.27 0.85
C GLY A 325 -2.12 -18.68 2.31
N ASN A 326 -0.99 -19.34 2.62
CA ASN A 326 -0.61 -19.73 3.96
C ASN A 326 0.85 -19.36 4.28
N PRO A 327 1.29 -18.10 4.05
CA PRO A 327 2.68 -17.70 4.29
C PRO A 327 3.05 -17.87 5.77
N GLY A 328 4.13 -18.58 6.05
CA GLY A 328 4.80 -18.59 7.35
C GLY A 328 5.97 -17.59 7.39
N PRO A 329 6.36 -17.00 8.53
CA PRO A 329 7.54 -16.14 8.57
C PRO A 329 8.82 -16.92 8.19
N PRO A 330 9.63 -16.46 7.21
CA PRO A 330 9.69 -15.11 6.64
C PRO A 330 9.00 -14.91 5.26
N GLU A 331 8.18 -15.83 4.78
CA GLU A 331 7.51 -15.78 3.47
C GLU A 331 6.60 -14.55 3.30
N LEU A 332 6.51 -14.08 2.06
CA LEU A 332 5.59 -13.06 1.58
C LEU A 332 4.49 -13.69 0.74
N ASP A 333 3.28 -13.14 0.83
CA ASP A 333 2.14 -13.60 0.03
C ASP A 333 2.15 -12.99 -1.37
N VAL A 334 2.19 -13.83 -2.42
CA VAL A 334 2.24 -13.37 -3.83
C VAL A 334 1.01 -12.55 -4.21
N GLU A 335 -0.19 -13.02 -3.86
CA GLU A 335 -1.44 -12.33 -4.21
C GLU A 335 -1.52 -10.96 -3.52
N SER A 336 -1.08 -10.85 -2.26
CA SER A 336 -1.02 -9.57 -1.55
C SER A 336 -0.07 -8.57 -2.21
N ALA A 337 1.10 -9.03 -2.67
CA ALA A 337 2.03 -8.18 -3.38
C ALA A 337 1.50 -7.77 -4.76
N ALA A 338 0.98 -8.71 -5.54
CA ALA A 338 0.38 -8.41 -6.83
C ALA A 338 -0.82 -7.46 -6.71
N LEU A 339 -1.65 -7.63 -5.67
CA LEU A 339 -2.80 -6.76 -5.42
C LEU A 339 -2.35 -5.32 -5.16
N HIS A 340 -1.26 -5.14 -4.41
CA HIS A 340 -0.64 -3.83 -4.20
C HIS A 340 -0.14 -3.22 -5.51
N GLU A 341 0.66 -3.95 -6.30
CA GLU A 341 1.25 -3.42 -7.54
C GLU A 341 0.20 -3.11 -8.61
N PHE A 342 -0.89 -3.90 -8.69
CA PHE A 342 -2.02 -3.58 -9.57
C PHE A 342 -2.75 -2.29 -9.15
N GLY A 343 -2.74 -1.93 -7.87
CA GLY A 343 -3.30 -0.64 -7.45
C GLY A 343 -2.54 0.55 -8.06
N HIS A 344 -1.21 0.43 -8.22
CA HIS A 344 -0.41 1.43 -8.94
C HIS A 344 -0.74 1.50 -10.43
N TRP A 345 -1.01 0.36 -11.08
CA TRP A 345 -1.47 0.35 -12.48
C TRP A 345 -2.78 1.11 -12.67
N LEU A 346 -3.59 1.15 -11.62
CA LEU A 346 -4.88 1.80 -11.62
C LEU A 346 -4.80 3.28 -11.20
N GLY A 347 -3.60 3.80 -10.91
CA GLY A 347 -3.35 5.20 -10.58
C GLY A 347 -3.38 5.52 -9.09
N LEU A 348 -3.50 4.51 -8.22
CA LEU A 348 -3.40 4.70 -6.77
C LEU A 348 -1.92 4.84 -6.37
N GLY A 349 -1.65 5.81 -5.49
CA GLY A 349 -0.37 5.94 -4.80
C GLY A 349 -0.39 5.21 -3.46
N HIS A 350 0.74 5.23 -2.74
CA HIS A 350 0.79 4.58 -1.44
C HIS A 350 -0.16 5.23 -0.42
N ASP A 351 -0.95 4.38 0.24
CA ASP A 351 -1.71 4.76 1.41
C ASP A 351 -0.79 4.76 2.63
N SER A 352 -1.12 5.66 3.53
CA SER A 352 -0.42 5.86 4.78
C SER A 352 -0.97 4.93 5.89
N ASP A 353 -2.13 4.30 5.66
CA ASP A 353 -2.73 3.32 6.56
C ASP A 353 -2.07 1.96 6.44
N SER A 354 -1.47 1.45 7.51
CA SER A 354 -0.84 0.13 7.50
C SER A 354 -1.80 -1.04 7.24
N ALA A 355 -3.11 -0.82 7.34
CA ALA A 355 -4.13 -1.82 7.00
C ALA A 355 -4.54 -1.79 5.51
N ALA A 356 -4.23 -0.72 4.78
CA ALA A 356 -4.56 -0.59 3.37
C ALA A 356 -3.71 -1.51 2.50
N VAL A 357 -4.30 -2.03 1.41
CA VAL A 357 -3.56 -2.77 0.38
C VAL A 357 -2.46 -1.88 -0.17
N MET A 358 -2.77 -0.59 -0.43
CA MET A 358 -1.80 0.38 -0.93
C MET A 358 -0.77 0.86 0.11
N TYR A 359 -0.70 0.27 1.30
CA TYR A 359 0.40 0.59 2.22
C TYR A 359 1.74 0.12 1.66
N PHE A 360 2.74 0.99 1.63
CA PHE A 360 4.04 0.78 0.98
C PHE A 360 4.86 -0.45 1.45
N SER A 361 4.44 -1.13 2.53
CA SER A 361 5.18 -2.24 3.13
C SER A 361 4.31 -3.46 3.40
N LEU A 362 4.78 -4.61 2.91
CA LEU A 362 4.22 -5.92 3.23
C LEU A 362 4.81 -6.46 4.54
N THR A 363 4.02 -7.27 5.23
CA THR A 363 4.43 -7.95 6.47
C THR A 363 4.56 -9.44 6.17
N THR A 364 5.71 -10.03 6.52
CA THR A 364 5.95 -11.46 6.31
C THR A 364 5.00 -12.32 7.15
N GLY A 365 4.69 -13.52 6.66
CA GLY A 365 3.78 -14.46 7.28
C GLY A 365 2.34 -13.95 7.44
N SER A 366 1.93 -12.95 6.64
CA SER A 366 0.63 -12.27 6.76
C SER A 366 -0.02 -12.09 5.40
N LEU A 367 -1.36 -12.13 5.37
CA LEU A 367 -2.16 -11.85 4.18
C LEU A 367 -2.64 -10.40 4.15
N ARG A 368 -2.70 -9.82 2.95
CA ARG A 368 -3.30 -8.52 2.62
C ARG A 368 -4.02 -8.56 1.27
N ARG A 369 -4.94 -9.52 1.13
CA ARG A 369 -5.73 -9.77 -0.09
C ARG A 369 -7.10 -9.05 -0.12
N ALA A 370 -7.47 -8.37 0.96
CA ALA A 370 -8.75 -7.67 1.08
C ALA A 370 -8.55 -6.14 1.00
N LEU A 371 -9.27 -5.50 0.08
CA LEU A 371 -9.23 -4.04 -0.09
C LEU A 371 -9.72 -3.33 1.17
N HIS A 372 -8.97 -2.32 1.60
CA HIS A 372 -9.39 -1.41 2.65
C HIS A 372 -10.43 -0.41 2.10
N PRO A 373 -11.27 0.21 2.95
CA PRO A 373 -12.22 1.22 2.50
C PRO A 373 -11.60 2.38 1.71
N SER A 374 -10.34 2.74 2.00
CA SER A 374 -9.58 3.72 1.23
C SER A 374 -9.32 3.26 -0.20
N ASP A 375 -8.82 2.04 -0.35
CA ASP A 375 -8.54 1.41 -1.65
C ASP A 375 -9.81 1.37 -2.52
N ALA A 376 -10.92 0.91 -1.94
CA ALA A 376 -12.22 0.82 -2.62
C ALA A 376 -12.81 2.19 -2.99
N ALA A 377 -12.68 3.18 -2.10
CA ALA A 377 -13.12 4.55 -2.38
C ALA A 377 -12.26 5.21 -3.46
N GLY A 378 -10.95 4.99 -3.42
CA GLY A 378 -10.01 5.52 -4.41
C GLY A 378 -10.27 4.97 -5.79
N ILE A 379 -10.44 3.65 -5.94
CA ILE A 379 -10.66 3.07 -7.26
C ILE A 379 -12.02 3.47 -7.85
N SER A 380 -13.06 3.57 -7.03
CA SER A 380 -14.38 4.07 -7.44
C SER A 380 -14.35 5.55 -7.82
N TYR A 381 -13.42 6.33 -7.26
CA TYR A 381 -13.22 7.72 -7.64
C TYR A 381 -12.52 7.84 -9.01
N ILE A 382 -11.52 7.01 -9.28
CA ILE A 382 -10.72 7.06 -10.52
C ILE A 382 -11.50 6.49 -11.72
N TYR A 383 -12.26 5.42 -11.49
CA TYR A 383 -13.05 4.73 -12.51
C TYR A 383 -14.52 4.66 -12.10
N PRO A 384 -15.24 5.79 -11.99
CA PRO A 384 -16.60 5.78 -11.46
C PRO A 384 -17.54 4.97 -12.34
N CYS A 385 -18.28 4.06 -11.71
CA CYS A 385 -19.32 3.30 -12.37
C CYS A 385 -20.45 4.21 -12.88
N PRO A 386 -20.81 4.14 -14.18
CA PRO A 386 -21.91 4.92 -14.71
C PRO A 386 -23.31 4.38 -14.32
N ALA A 387 -23.44 3.08 -14.04
CA ALA A 387 -24.70 2.45 -13.60
C ALA A 387 -24.45 1.14 -12.83
N LEU A 388 -25.01 1.01 -11.61
CA LEU A 388 -24.86 -0.20 -10.78
C LEU A 388 -25.88 -1.29 -11.17
N PRO A 389 -25.50 -2.59 -11.10
CA PRO A 389 -24.19 -3.12 -10.68
C PRO A 389 -23.12 -3.04 -11.80
N CYS A 390 -21.89 -2.69 -11.40
CA CYS A 390 -20.70 -2.70 -12.27
C CYS A 390 -19.94 -4.02 -12.04
N ILE A 391 -20.44 -5.10 -12.62
CA ILE A 391 -19.69 -6.36 -12.64
C ILE A 391 -19.44 -6.67 -14.11
N PRO A 392 -18.17 -6.79 -14.54
CA PRO A 392 -17.86 -7.18 -15.90
C PRO A 392 -18.58 -8.49 -16.25
N GLU A 393 -19.19 -8.60 -17.43
CA GLU A 393 -19.93 -9.82 -17.83
C GLU A 393 -19.05 -11.08 -17.73
N ILE A 394 -17.73 -10.93 -17.92
CA ILE A 394 -16.76 -12.02 -17.80
C ILE A 394 -16.59 -12.57 -16.38
N TYR A 395 -17.00 -11.82 -15.35
CA TYR A 395 -16.97 -12.22 -13.94
C TYR A 395 -18.36 -12.32 -13.32
N ALA A 396 -19.42 -12.02 -14.09
CA ALA A 396 -20.78 -12.29 -13.67
C ALA A 396 -20.96 -13.81 -13.53
N ASP A 397 -21.37 -14.26 -12.35
CA ASP A 397 -21.75 -15.66 -12.15
C ASP A 397 -22.88 -16.00 -13.16
N PRO A 398 -22.73 -17.01 -14.04
CA PRO A 398 -23.77 -17.38 -15.01
C PRO A 398 -25.06 -17.91 -14.35
N THR A 399 -25.14 -17.94 -13.02
CA THR A 399 -26.25 -18.53 -12.26
C THR A 399 -27.45 -17.60 -12.05
N GLU A 400 -27.43 -16.34 -12.49
CA GLU A 400 -28.65 -15.51 -12.50
C GLU A 400 -29.43 -15.66 -13.82
N THR A 401 -29.87 -16.89 -14.10
CA THR A 401 -31.02 -17.08 -14.99
C THR A 401 -32.22 -16.42 -14.32
N ALA A 402 -32.64 -15.28 -14.88
CA ALA A 402 -33.85 -14.58 -14.49
C ALA A 402 -35.07 -15.52 -14.48
N LEU A 403 -35.40 -16.06 -13.32
CA LEU A 403 -36.69 -16.69 -13.06
C LEU A 403 -37.70 -15.58 -12.80
N SER A 404 -38.15 -14.95 -13.89
CA SER A 404 -39.46 -14.30 -13.92
C SER A 404 -40.51 -15.38 -13.74
N THR A 405 -40.88 -15.63 -12.47
CA THR A 405 -42.07 -16.41 -12.13
C THR A 405 -43.13 -15.40 -11.73
N GLU A 406 -44.05 -15.11 -12.65
CA GLU A 406 -45.29 -14.44 -12.29
C GLU A 406 -45.94 -15.20 -11.13
N LEU A 407 -46.26 -14.46 -10.08
CA LEU A 407 -46.96 -14.95 -8.90
C LEU A 407 -48.32 -15.52 -9.34
N PRO A 408 -48.62 -16.83 -9.18
CA PRO A 408 -49.94 -17.32 -9.54
C PRO A 408 -50.98 -16.76 -8.57
N THR A 409 -52.00 -16.13 -9.14
CA THR A 409 -53.20 -15.66 -8.43
C THR A 409 -53.93 -16.84 -7.81
N VAL A 410 -53.90 -16.96 -6.48
CA VAL A 410 -54.65 -17.97 -5.74
C VAL A 410 -56.13 -17.59 -5.67
N THR A 411 -56.98 -18.39 -6.32
CA THR A 411 -58.44 -18.38 -6.10
C THR A 411 -58.77 -19.34 -4.94
N PRO A 412 -59.56 -18.95 -3.93
CA PRO A 412 -59.83 -19.80 -2.78
C PRO A 412 -60.78 -20.96 -3.16
N THR A 413 -60.33 -22.20 -2.95
CA THR A 413 -61.18 -23.40 -3.01
C THR A 413 -61.26 -24.05 -1.63
N THR A 414 -62.47 -24.50 -1.29
CA THR A 414 -62.96 -24.88 0.02
C THR A 414 -62.28 -26.09 0.67
N THR A 415 -62.01 -25.97 1.97
CA THR A 415 -61.53 -26.98 2.93
C THR A 415 -62.43 -28.21 3.05
N PRO A 416 -61.89 -29.43 3.03
CA PRO A 416 -62.47 -30.56 3.76
C PRO A 416 -61.67 -30.86 5.04
N THR A 417 -62.42 -30.98 6.14
CA THR A 417 -62.00 -31.42 7.47
C THR A 417 -61.61 -32.88 7.47
N VAL A 418 -60.46 -33.24 8.05
CA VAL A 418 -60.19 -34.62 8.51
C VAL A 418 -59.48 -34.64 9.88
N THR A 419 -60.05 -35.50 10.71
CA THR A 419 -59.86 -35.80 12.14
C THR A 419 -58.45 -36.19 12.59
N ALA A 420 -58.10 -35.77 13.81
CA ALA A 420 -56.84 -36.07 14.50
C ALA A 420 -56.71 -37.54 14.93
N THR A 421 -55.52 -38.11 14.75
CA THR A 421 -55.10 -39.40 15.33
C THR A 421 -53.92 -39.19 16.28
N GLN A 422 -53.96 -39.84 17.44
CA GLN A 422 -53.17 -39.57 18.62
C GLN A 422 -51.70 -40.04 18.57
N LEU A 423 -50.89 -39.33 19.35
CA LEU A 423 -49.47 -39.52 19.66
C LEU A 423 -49.23 -40.70 20.63
N PRO A 424 -48.23 -41.57 20.44
CA PRO A 424 -47.77 -42.46 21.51
C PRO A 424 -46.63 -41.86 22.34
N THR A 425 -46.78 -42.10 23.64
CA THR A 425 -46.03 -41.66 24.82
C THR A 425 -44.58 -42.14 24.91
N ALA A 426 -43.73 -41.31 25.54
CA ALA A 426 -42.34 -41.59 25.92
C ALA A 426 -42.21 -42.70 26.99
N THR A 427 -41.08 -43.40 27.02
CA THR A 427 -40.72 -44.33 28.12
C THR A 427 -39.30 -44.04 28.60
N GLU A 428 -39.14 -44.14 29.91
CA GLU A 428 -38.09 -43.54 30.75
C GLU A 428 -36.71 -44.20 30.70
N THR A 429 -35.71 -43.37 31.02
CA THR A 429 -34.32 -43.66 31.40
C THR A 429 -34.21 -44.47 32.69
N PRO A 430 -33.12 -45.24 32.88
CA PRO A 430 -32.42 -45.15 34.16
C PRO A 430 -30.88 -45.00 34.04
N SER A 431 -30.32 -44.26 35.00
CA SER A 431 -28.92 -44.16 35.43
C SER A 431 -28.89 -44.38 36.97
N PRO A 432 -27.76 -44.45 37.69
CA PRO A 432 -26.34 -44.65 37.35
C PRO A 432 -25.63 -45.73 38.24
N VAL A 433 -24.35 -46.07 38.00
CA VAL A 433 -23.40 -46.55 39.05
C VAL A 433 -21.96 -46.09 38.74
N GLN A 434 -21.27 -45.57 39.76
CA GLN A 434 -19.89 -45.04 39.79
C GLN A 434 -18.82 -46.10 40.17
N SER A 435 -17.54 -45.66 40.16
CA SER A 435 -16.37 -46.11 40.98
C SER A 435 -15.47 -47.20 40.34
N GLU A 436 -14.13 -47.19 40.32
CA GLU A 436 -13.03 -46.37 40.93
C GLU A 436 -11.73 -46.44 40.08
N THR A 437 -10.78 -45.54 40.38
CA THR A 437 -9.36 -45.55 39.98
C THR A 437 -8.53 -46.32 41.03
N PRO A 438 -7.32 -46.86 40.72
CA PRO A 438 -6.08 -46.14 41.08
C PRO A 438 -4.88 -46.33 40.11
N GLY A 439 -3.97 -45.33 40.04
CA GLY A 439 -2.66 -45.37 39.34
C GLY A 439 -1.53 -45.96 40.21
N PRO A 440 -0.23 -45.55 40.10
CA PRO A 440 0.54 -44.98 38.98
C PRO A 440 1.89 -45.72 38.73
N SER A 441 2.63 -45.42 37.65
CA SER A 441 4.10 -45.60 37.57
C SER A 441 4.72 -44.80 36.40
N ALA A 442 5.81 -44.09 36.68
CA ALA A 442 6.66 -43.31 35.77
C ALA A 442 8.08 -43.96 35.74
N PRO A 443 9.14 -43.32 35.21
CA PRO A 443 9.41 -42.80 33.85
C PRO A 443 10.70 -43.41 33.23
N VAL A 444 10.95 -43.26 31.93
CA VAL A 444 12.29 -43.46 31.33
C VAL A 444 12.58 -42.36 30.31
N GLY A 445 13.74 -41.71 30.45
CA GLY A 445 14.26 -40.63 29.63
C GLY A 445 15.17 -41.07 28.46
N PRO A 446 15.87 -40.12 27.79
CA PRO A 446 16.18 -40.16 26.35
C PRO A 446 17.67 -40.41 26.02
N THR A 447 17.99 -40.69 24.75
CA THR A 447 19.36 -40.58 24.21
C THR A 447 19.38 -40.25 22.69
N LEU A 448 20.02 -39.12 22.38
CA LEU A 448 20.59 -38.75 21.07
C LEU A 448 22.02 -39.33 20.93
N PRO A 449 22.57 -39.46 19.72
CA PRO A 449 24.02 -39.51 19.52
C PRO A 449 24.58 -38.22 18.87
N VAL A 450 25.74 -37.80 19.36
CA VAL A 450 26.62 -36.74 18.84
C VAL A 450 27.98 -37.35 18.47
N ARG A 451 28.56 -36.99 17.31
CA ARG A 451 30.00 -36.64 17.06
C ARG A 451 30.35 -36.65 15.55
N PRO A 452 31.50 -36.10 15.10
CA PRO A 452 32.38 -35.07 15.70
C PRO A 452 32.83 -33.95 14.72
N THR A 453 33.40 -32.91 15.30
CA THR A 453 34.16 -31.80 14.71
C THR A 453 35.51 -32.26 14.12
N ALA A 454 35.94 -31.66 13.00
CA ALA A 454 37.33 -31.69 12.53
C ALA A 454 37.80 -30.28 12.15
N THR A 455 38.95 -29.89 12.69
CA THR A 455 39.68 -28.64 12.46
C THR A 455 40.88 -28.93 11.57
N ILE A 456 41.09 -28.20 10.47
CA ILE A 456 42.41 -28.00 9.83
C ILE A 456 42.49 -26.56 9.29
N ALA A 457 43.64 -25.91 9.53
CA ALA A 457 44.00 -24.54 9.18
C ALA A 457 44.84 -24.48 7.87
N PRO A 458 45.44 -23.33 7.47
CA PRO A 458 45.24 -22.68 6.17
C PRO A 458 46.32 -22.98 5.11
N THR A 459 46.05 -22.66 3.85
CA THR A 459 47.09 -22.59 2.80
C THR A 459 46.83 -21.43 1.85
N THR A 460 47.90 -20.71 1.54
CA THR A 460 47.98 -19.45 0.78
C THR A 460 48.39 -19.63 -0.69
N ILE A 461 47.85 -18.74 -1.54
CA ILE A 461 48.41 -18.09 -2.75
C ILE A 461 48.39 -18.85 -4.11
N SER A 462 47.58 -18.36 -5.07
CA SER A 462 48.01 -17.68 -6.33
C SER A 462 47.10 -17.90 -7.58
N GLN A 463 46.47 -16.79 -8.01
CA GLN A 463 46.25 -16.30 -9.40
C GLN A 463 45.11 -16.80 -10.33
N LEU A 464 44.60 -15.78 -11.05
CA LEU A 464 43.62 -15.70 -12.17
C LEU A 464 42.15 -15.71 -11.73
N GLY A 465 41.29 -14.71 -12.00
CA GLY A 465 41.33 -13.46 -12.75
C GLY A 465 39.93 -12.83 -12.72
N ASP A 466 39.89 -11.49 -12.71
CA ASP A 466 38.78 -10.52 -12.66
C ASP A 466 37.33 -10.95 -12.96
N LEU A 467 36.42 -10.68 -11.99
CA LEU A 467 35.05 -10.16 -12.17
C LEU A 467 34.44 -9.77 -10.80
N HIS A 468 34.51 -8.49 -10.45
CA HIS A 468 33.68 -7.83 -9.42
C HIS A 468 33.04 -6.60 -10.11
N THR A 469 31.77 -6.24 -9.89
CA THR A 469 31.22 -5.81 -8.60
C THR A 469 29.69 -5.71 -8.71
N TYR A 470 28.91 -6.26 -7.77
CA TYR A 470 27.65 -5.71 -7.22
C TYR A 470 27.21 -6.62 -6.05
N LEU A 471 27.30 -6.11 -4.83
CA LEU A 471 26.82 -6.75 -3.59
C LEU A 471 26.73 -5.65 -2.51
N PRO A 472 25.63 -5.58 -1.75
CA PRO A 472 25.68 -5.18 -0.36
C PRO A 472 25.33 -6.36 0.55
N LEU A 473 26.17 -6.59 1.55
CA LEU A 473 26.06 -7.61 2.61
C LEU A 473 25.53 -6.99 3.91
N VAL A 474 24.46 -7.57 4.44
CA VAL A 474 24.31 -8.22 5.76
C VAL A 474 25.18 -7.71 6.92
N GLN A 475 24.55 -7.41 8.07
CA GLN A 475 24.80 -8.12 9.34
C GLN A 475 23.75 -7.87 10.45
N ARG A 476 23.07 -8.97 10.80
CA ARG A 476 22.36 -9.37 12.04
C ARG A 476 21.23 -8.53 12.62
#